data_AF-A0A0N8RLU5-F1
#
_entry.id   AF-A0A0N8RLU5-F1
#
_cell.length_a   1.000
_cell.length_b   1.000
_cell.length_c   1.000
_cell.angle_alpha   90.00
_cell.angle_beta   90.00
_cell.angle_gamma   90.00
#
_symmetry.space_group_name_H-M   'P 1'
#
loop_
_entity.id
_entity.type
_entity.pdbx_description
1 polymer ?
#
loop_
_entity_poly.entity_id
_entity_poly.type
_entity_poly.pdbx_seq_one_letter_code
_entity_poly.pdbx_strand_id
1 'polypeptide(L)'
;MLKSIKWSEDSVLVVKVDDVTYTLAQMRKNGLMEFFDVFRSNDSWEDVDLNECKLLFCIFVAEKRIKNIFVRVLNDKEVIKNSRPIIKEMLSFEWVSENVYTSNLIELSDSYSSVGGRVIKTALSDKTDIETINAHEFCGVFGDSKKLLDRLKFFKDTGINWDEQKKFIYPSIERPTGFPVD
;
A
#
# COMPACT_ATOMS: atom_id res chain seq x y z
N MET A 1 17.71 -6.29 21.16
CA MET A 1 17.52 -6.74 19.77
C MET A 1 16.03 -6.95 19.55
N LEU A 2 15.39 -6.18 18.67
CA LEU A 2 14.03 -6.52 18.22
C LEU A 2 14.09 -7.93 17.64
N LYS A 3 13.28 -8.84 18.19
CA LYS A 3 13.11 -10.20 17.64
C LYS A 3 12.88 -10.06 16.14
N SER A 4 13.59 -10.85 15.33
CA SER A 4 13.37 -10.85 13.89
C SER A 4 11.90 -11.10 13.60
N ILE A 5 11.21 -10.10 13.05
CA ILE A 5 9.84 -10.26 12.58
C ILE A 5 9.87 -11.37 11.54
N LYS A 6 9.17 -12.46 11.83
CA LYS A 6 9.04 -13.60 10.92
C LYS A 6 7.89 -13.27 9.97
N TRP A 7 8.26 -12.89 8.75
CA TRP A 7 7.32 -12.67 7.66
C TRP A 7 6.66 -14.00 7.29
N SER A 8 5.34 -14.03 7.31
CA SER A 8 4.56 -15.15 6.82
C SER A 8 3.32 -14.64 6.09
N GLU A 9 2.85 -15.40 5.11
CA GLU A 9 1.58 -15.14 4.44
C GLU A 9 0.45 -15.01 5.48
N ASP A 10 -0.44 -14.04 5.26
CA ASP A 10 -1.58 -13.68 6.13
C ASP A 10 -1.21 -13.30 7.57
N SER A 11 0.06 -12.97 7.84
CA SER A 11 0.43 -12.34 9.11
C SER A 11 -0.08 -10.91 9.18
N VAL A 12 -0.62 -10.53 10.34
CA VAL A 12 -0.98 -9.14 10.65
C VAL A 12 0.11 -8.54 11.51
N LEU A 13 0.58 -7.36 11.13
CA LEU A 13 1.67 -6.65 11.78
C LEU A 13 1.19 -5.30 12.29
N VAL A 14 1.70 -4.94 13.47
CA VAL A 14 1.53 -3.60 14.04
C VAL A 14 2.56 -2.67 13.40
N VAL A 15 2.07 -1.63 12.72
CA VAL A 15 2.87 -0.56 12.12
C VAL A 15 2.93 0.59 13.10
N LYS A 16 4.14 1.01 13.50
CA LYS A 16 4.35 2.25 14.24
C LYS A 16 4.39 3.42 13.26
N VAL A 17 3.33 4.22 13.25
CA VAL A 17 3.16 5.36 12.34
C VAL A 17 3.99 6.55 12.83
N ASP A 18 3.91 6.84 14.14
CA ASP A 18 4.72 7.83 14.85
C ASP A 18 4.94 7.38 16.30
N ASP A 19 5.42 8.26 17.18
CA ASP A 19 5.76 7.89 18.56
C ASP A 19 4.58 7.42 19.40
N VAL A 20 3.37 7.88 19.08
CA VAL A 20 2.16 7.57 19.84
C VAL A 20 1.12 6.83 19.02
N THR A 21 1.26 6.75 17.70
CA THR A 21 0.26 6.22 16.79
C THR A 21 0.71 4.90 16.16
N TYR A 22 -0.21 3.94 16.12
CA TYR A 22 -0.08 2.66 15.44
C TYR A 22 -1.22 2.44 14.46
N THR A 23 -0.98 1.62 13.45
CA THR A 23 -2.02 1.02 12.59
C THR A 23 -1.68 -0.44 12.29
N LEU A 24 -2.53 -1.13 11.54
CA LEU A 24 -2.32 -2.51 11.12
C LEU A 24 -2.03 -2.63 9.64
N ALA A 25 -1.17 -3.60 9.31
CA ALA A 25 -0.97 -4.08 7.96
C ALA A 25 -1.04 -5.61 7.93
N GLN A 26 -1.53 -6.18 6.84
CA GLN A 26 -1.59 -7.63 6.64
C GLN A 26 -0.75 -8.02 5.43
N MET A 27 0.21 -8.92 5.65
CA MET A 27 0.95 -9.59 4.58
C MET A 27 -0.01 -10.48 3.81
N ARG A 28 -0.05 -10.33 2.49
CA ARG A 28 -0.78 -11.22 1.60
C ARG A 28 0.23 -12.01 0.75
N LYS A 29 -0.23 -12.54 -0.39
CA LYS A 29 0.57 -13.38 -1.29
C LYS A 29 1.64 -12.57 -2.03
N ASN A 30 2.75 -13.23 -2.32
CA ASN A 30 3.81 -12.71 -3.20
C ASN A 30 4.37 -11.32 -2.81
N GLY A 31 4.46 -11.03 -1.51
CA GLY A 31 4.97 -9.76 -1.00
C GLY A 31 4.00 -8.58 -1.11
N LEU A 32 2.72 -8.83 -1.46
CA LEU A 32 1.67 -7.85 -1.29
C LEU A 32 1.42 -7.59 0.20
N MET A 33 1.14 -6.34 0.53
CA MET A 33 0.77 -5.91 1.87
C MET A 33 -0.41 -4.95 1.80
N GLU A 34 -1.42 -5.23 2.61
CA GLU A 34 -2.62 -4.43 2.82
C GLU A 34 -2.45 -3.54 4.04
N PHE A 35 -2.73 -2.25 3.94
CA PHE A 35 -2.71 -1.29 5.05
C PHE A 35 -4.13 -0.83 5.38
N PHE A 36 -4.48 -0.74 6.66
CA PHE A 36 -5.86 -0.51 7.09
C PHE A 36 -6.05 0.85 7.78
N ASP A 37 -7.27 1.37 7.65
CA ASP A 37 -7.73 2.59 8.33
C ASP A 37 -8.14 2.26 9.76
N VAL A 38 -7.16 1.96 10.62
CA VAL A 38 -7.38 1.58 12.01
C VAL A 38 -6.26 2.12 12.89
N PHE A 39 -6.32 3.41 13.18
CA PHE A 39 -5.29 4.09 13.96
C PHE A 39 -5.59 4.05 15.46
N ARG A 40 -4.60 3.72 16.28
CA ARG A 40 -4.70 3.67 17.74
C ARG A 40 -3.51 4.32 18.42
N SER A 41 -3.76 4.85 19.62
CA SER A 41 -2.69 5.40 20.47
C SER A 41 -2.02 4.34 21.36
N ASN A 42 -2.53 3.11 21.36
CA ASN A 42 -2.03 1.97 22.12
C ASN A 42 -1.96 0.72 21.24
N ASP A 43 -1.23 -0.29 21.71
CA ASP A 43 -1.00 -1.56 21.03
C ASP A 43 -1.93 -2.66 21.59
N SER A 44 -3.25 -2.44 21.44
CA SER A 44 -4.32 -3.40 21.77
C SER A 44 -5.30 -3.45 20.61
N TRP A 45 -5.70 -4.65 20.20
CA TRP A 45 -6.36 -4.91 18.92
C TRP A 45 -7.45 -5.99 18.98
N GLU A 46 -7.73 -6.53 20.17
CA GLU A 46 -8.59 -7.71 20.39
C GLU A 46 -10.03 -7.52 19.90
N ASP A 47 -10.47 -6.27 19.75
CA ASP A 47 -11.78 -5.85 19.25
C ASP A 47 -11.78 -5.48 17.76
N VAL A 48 -10.65 -5.62 17.06
CA VAL A 48 -10.50 -5.24 15.65
C VAL A 48 -10.81 -6.41 14.71
N ASP A 49 -11.72 -6.16 13.78
CA ASP A 49 -11.97 -7.00 12.61
C ASP A 49 -11.54 -6.30 11.32
N LEU A 50 -10.48 -6.79 10.70
CA LEU A 50 -9.94 -6.22 9.46
C LEU A 50 -10.84 -6.44 8.24
N ASN A 51 -11.87 -7.28 8.32
CA ASN A 51 -12.89 -7.39 7.27
C ASN A 51 -13.79 -6.14 7.24
N GLU A 52 -14.04 -5.56 8.41
CA GLU A 52 -14.87 -4.36 8.60
C GLU A 52 -14.06 -3.06 8.49
N CYS A 53 -12.74 -3.13 8.69
CA CYS A 53 -11.87 -1.97 8.48
C CYS A 53 -11.79 -1.58 6.99
N LYS A 54 -11.75 -0.27 6.72
CA LYS A 54 -11.46 0.23 5.38
C LYS A 54 -10.01 -0.10 5.01
N LEU A 55 -9.82 -0.68 3.83
CA LEU A 55 -8.50 -0.88 3.24
C LEU A 55 -8.01 0.47 2.69
N LEU A 56 -6.84 0.94 3.13
CA LEU A 56 -6.24 2.17 2.63
C LEU A 56 -5.62 1.92 1.27
N PHE A 57 -4.70 0.97 1.18
CA PHE A 57 -4.02 0.60 -0.05
C PHE A 57 -3.40 -0.80 0.07
N CYS A 58 -3.15 -1.41 -1.09
CA CYS A 58 -2.47 -2.70 -1.21
C CYS A 58 -1.29 -2.53 -2.19
N ILE A 59 -0.07 -2.82 -1.73
CA ILE A 59 1.16 -2.60 -2.49
C ILE A 59 2.13 -3.75 -2.34
N PHE A 60 3.01 -3.97 -3.32
CA PHE A 60 4.15 -4.85 -3.14
C PHE A 60 5.19 -4.17 -2.26
N VAL A 61 5.76 -4.89 -1.30
CA VAL A 61 6.77 -4.33 -0.39
C VAL A 61 8.09 -5.10 -0.41
N ALA A 62 9.19 -4.37 -0.38
CA ALA A 62 10.49 -4.92 -0.04
C ALA A 62 10.59 -5.07 1.48
N GLU A 63 10.00 -6.14 2.02
CA GLU A 63 9.87 -6.43 3.47
C GLU A 63 11.13 -6.07 4.29
N LYS A 64 12.31 -6.50 3.81
CA LYS A 64 13.59 -6.24 4.48
C LYS A 64 13.96 -4.77 4.60
N ARG A 65 13.53 -3.93 3.65
CA ARG A 65 13.80 -2.48 3.62
C ARG A 65 12.85 -1.69 4.50
N ILE A 66 11.61 -2.16 4.65
CA ILE A 66 10.59 -1.47 5.45
C ILE A 66 10.40 -2.05 6.87
N LYS A 67 11.13 -3.12 7.23
CA LYS A 67 10.99 -3.82 8.52
C LYS A 67 11.06 -2.92 9.76
N ASN A 68 11.69 -1.75 9.67
CA ASN A 68 11.91 -0.84 10.80
C ASN A 68 10.63 -0.15 11.28
N ILE A 69 9.55 -0.16 10.49
CA ILE A 69 8.27 0.45 10.89
C ILE A 69 7.37 -0.52 11.66
N PHE A 70 7.69 -1.81 11.66
CA PHE A 70 6.86 -2.83 12.29
C PHE A 70 7.34 -3.11 13.70
N VAL A 71 6.39 -3.22 14.64
CA VAL A 71 6.66 -3.44 16.06
C VAL A 71 6.66 -4.93 16.37
N ARG A 72 5.61 -5.62 15.94
CA ARG A 72 5.36 -7.04 16.21
C ARG A 72 4.33 -7.63 15.26
N VAL A 73 4.19 -8.94 15.30
CA VAL A 73 3.15 -9.70 14.61
C VAL A 73 2.04 -10.03 15.62
N LEU A 74 0.79 -9.84 15.23
CA LEU A 74 -0.39 -10.22 16.00
C LEU A 74 -0.74 -11.69 15.80
N ASN A 75 -1.22 -12.34 16.85
CA ASN A 75 -1.77 -13.69 16.76
C ASN A 75 -3.29 -13.69 16.56
N ASP A 76 -3.87 -14.85 16.25
CA ASP A 76 -5.29 -15.00 15.89
C ASP A 76 -6.28 -14.65 17.02
N LYS A 77 -5.81 -14.50 18.27
CA LYS A 77 -6.64 -14.02 19.40
C LYS A 77 -6.61 -12.51 19.57
N GLU A 78 -5.68 -11.83 18.90
CA GLU A 78 -5.47 -10.39 19.04
C GLU A 78 -6.13 -9.58 17.92
N VAL A 79 -6.55 -10.21 16.82
CA VAL A 79 -7.19 -9.52 15.70
C VAL A 79 -7.89 -10.54 14.80
N ILE A 80 -9.04 -10.16 14.23
CA ILE A 80 -9.66 -10.94 13.15
C ILE A 80 -9.06 -10.47 11.81
N LYS A 81 -8.41 -11.40 11.10
CA LYS A 81 -7.68 -11.13 9.86
C LYS A 81 -8.63 -10.80 8.70
N ASN A 82 -8.16 -9.98 7.77
CA ASN A 82 -8.86 -9.71 6.53
C ASN A 82 -8.89 -10.97 5.66
N SER A 83 -10.09 -11.40 5.34
CA SER A 83 -10.39 -12.55 4.47
C SER A 83 -10.99 -12.14 3.13
N ARG A 84 -11.21 -10.83 2.91
CA ARG A 84 -11.65 -10.30 1.62
C ARG A 84 -10.67 -10.69 0.50
N PRO A 85 -11.16 -10.83 -0.75
CA PRO A 85 -10.30 -11.11 -1.89
C PRO A 85 -9.17 -10.09 -2.02
N ILE A 86 -7.96 -10.57 -2.31
CA ILE A 86 -6.80 -9.71 -2.56
C ILE A 86 -7.04 -8.93 -3.86
N ILE A 87 -6.78 -7.63 -3.85
CA ILE A 87 -6.85 -6.76 -5.03
C ILE A 87 -5.90 -7.29 -6.11
N LYS A 88 -6.44 -7.55 -7.31
CA LYS A 88 -5.67 -8.00 -8.47
C LYS A 88 -5.46 -6.91 -9.52
N GLU A 89 -6.30 -5.89 -9.57
CA GLU A 89 -6.14 -4.81 -10.54
C GLU A 89 -5.13 -3.78 -10.03
N MET A 90 -4.09 -3.51 -10.81
CA MET A 90 -3.00 -2.60 -10.44
C MET A 90 -2.46 -1.85 -11.66
N LEU A 91 -1.74 -0.76 -11.39
CA LEU A 91 -1.05 0.03 -12.41
C LEU A 91 0.36 -0.54 -12.65
N SER A 92 0.65 -0.89 -13.89
CA SER A 92 2.00 -1.25 -14.34
C SER A 92 2.64 -0.04 -14.99
N PHE A 93 3.73 0.46 -14.40
CA PHE A 93 4.54 1.54 -14.98
C PHE A 93 5.07 1.16 -16.36
N GLU A 94 5.07 2.14 -17.27
CA GLU A 94 5.64 2.01 -18.60
C GLU A 94 6.45 3.26 -18.95
N TRP A 95 7.67 3.03 -19.42
CA TRP A 95 8.54 4.06 -19.96
C TRP A 95 8.28 4.18 -21.47
N VAL A 96 7.89 5.37 -21.93
CA VAL A 96 7.62 5.64 -23.35
C VAL A 96 8.83 6.24 -24.02
N SER A 97 9.38 7.30 -23.42
CA SER A 97 10.60 7.97 -23.88
C SER A 97 11.21 8.81 -22.74
N GLU A 98 12.30 9.52 -23.01
CA GLU A 98 12.94 10.39 -22.01
C GLU A 98 11.94 11.38 -21.38
N ASN A 99 11.77 11.30 -20.06
CA ASN A 99 10.79 12.07 -19.27
C ASN A 99 9.32 11.90 -19.68
N VAL A 100 8.99 10.86 -20.46
CA VAL A 100 7.61 10.52 -20.81
C VAL A 100 7.29 9.13 -20.27
N TYR A 101 6.37 9.11 -19.33
CA TYR A 101 5.92 7.91 -18.63
C TYR A 101 4.42 7.74 -18.81
N THR A 102 3.98 6.50 -18.67
CA THR A 102 2.56 6.14 -18.61
C THR A 102 2.40 4.93 -17.71
N SER A 103 1.17 4.44 -17.56
CA SER A 103 0.92 3.13 -16.98
C SER A 103 -0.16 2.36 -17.73
N ASN A 104 -0.13 1.05 -17.58
CA ASN A 104 -1.18 0.15 -18.03
C ASN A 104 -2.00 -0.31 -16.83
N LEU A 105 -3.32 -0.44 -16.98
CA LEU A 105 -4.13 -1.18 -16.02
C LEU A 105 -3.94 -2.67 -16.33
N ILE A 106 -3.48 -3.42 -15.33
CA ILE A 106 -3.29 -4.86 -15.44
C ILE A 106 -4.10 -5.58 -14.36
N GLU A 107 -4.46 -6.82 -14.66
CA GLU A 107 -4.88 -7.81 -13.68
C GLU A 107 -3.67 -8.70 -13.38
N LEU A 108 -3.27 -8.79 -12.11
CA LEU A 108 -2.21 -9.71 -11.67
C LEU A 108 -2.55 -11.16 -12.02
N SER A 109 -1.51 -11.98 -12.23
CA SER A 109 -1.67 -13.42 -12.42
C SER A 109 -2.30 -14.11 -11.21
N ASP A 110 -2.63 -15.40 -11.33
CA ASP A 110 -3.17 -16.19 -10.21
C ASP A 110 -2.18 -16.38 -9.05
N SER A 111 -0.89 -16.18 -9.30
CA SER A 111 0.15 -16.13 -8.26
C SER A 111 0.35 -14.73 -7.66
N TYR A 112 -0.53 -13.77 -7.99
CA TYR A 112 -0.44 -12.37 -7.56
C TYR A 112 0.87 -11.72 -8.00
N SER A 113 1.25 -11.93 -9.25
CA SER A 113 2.44 -11.33 -9.88
C SER A 113 2.04 -10.44 -11.04
N SER A 114 2.77 -9.34 -11.23
CA SER A 114 2.65 -8.53 -12.45
C SER A 114 3.23 -9.26 -13.66
N VAL A 115 4.20 -10.16 -13.44
CA VAL A 115 4.75 -11.04 -14.49
C VAL A 115 3.71 -12.09 -14.84
N GLY A 116 3.32 -12.11 -16.12
CA GLY A 116 2.23 -12.97 -16.61
C GLY A 116 0.83 -12.44 -16.27
N GLY A 117 0.72 -11.22 -15.75
CA GLY A 117 -0.55 -10.52 -15.60
C GLY A 117 -1.17 -10.17 -16.96
N ARG A 118 -2.49 -10.01 -16.97
CA ARG A 118 -3.27 -9.65 -18.16
C ARG A 118 -3.41 -8.14 -18.26
N VAL A 119 -3.10 -7.56 -19.41
CA VAL A 119 -3.35 -6.13 -19.65
C VAL A 119 -4.84 -5.91 -19.90
N ILE A 120 -5.46 -5.03 -19.10
CA ILE A 120 -6.86 -4.61 -19.25
C ILE A 120 -6.94 -3.37 -20.15
N LYS A 121 -6.05 -2.39 -19.91
CA LYS A 121 -5.99 -1.15 -20.68
C LYS A 121 -4.57 -0.64 -20.77
N THR A 122 -4.16 -0.24 -21.96
CA THR A 122 -2.82 0.31 -22.22
C THR A 122 -2.79 1.82 -22.20
N ALA A 123 -1.61 2.40 -21.91
CA ALA A 123 -1.29 3.81 -22.05
C ALA A 123 -2.35 4.74 -21.43
N LEU A 124 -2.64 4.56 -20.15
CA LEU A 124 -3.60 5.39 -19.43
C LEU A 124 -3.19 6.86 -19.50
N SER A 125 -4.17 7.73 -19.74
CA SER A 125 -3.97 9.18 -19.72
C SER A 125 -4.65 9.80 -18.51
N ASP A 126 -3.93 10.67 -17.80
CA ASP A 126 -4.47 11.57 -16.77
C ASP A 126 -5.61 12.48 -17.25
N LYS A 127 -5.81 12.66 -18.57
CA LYS A 127 -6.93 13.44 -19.13
C LYS A 127 -8.22 12.65 -19.24
N THR A 128 -8.14 11.34 -19.46
CA THR A 128 -9.31 10.50 -19.77
C THR A 128 -9.53 9.39 -18.75
N ASP A 129 -8.50 9.01 -18.01
CA ASP A 129 -8.46 7.81 -17.15
C ASP A 129 -8.12 8.15 -15.70
N ILE A 130 -8.31 9.41 -15.29
CA ILE A 130 -7.94 9.91 -13.97
C ILE A 130 -8.60 9.13 -12.83
N GLU A 131 -9.85 8.71 -13.00
CA GLU A 131 -10.58 7.91 -12.02
C GLU A 131 -9.92 6.53 -11.85
N THR A 132 -9.55 5.87 -12.97
CA THR A 132 -8.82 4.59 -12.95
C THR A 132 -7.45 4.74 -12.31
N ILE A 133 -6.69 5.79 -12.67
CA ILE A 133 -5.36 6.06 -12.10
C ILE A 133 -5.48 6.29 -10.58
N ASN A 134 -6.49 7.04 -10.13
CA ASN A 134 -6.68 7.34 -8.72
C ASN A 134 -7.16 6.12 -7.91
N ALA A 135 -7.99 5.26 -8.49
CA ALA A 135 -8.55 4.09 -7.80
C ALA A 135 -7.56 2.94 -7.59
N HIS A 136 -6.44 2.90 -8.33
CA HIS A 136 -5.51 1.77 -8.29
C HIS A 136 -4.13 2.16 -7.78
N GLU A 137 -3.43 1.16 -7.23
CA GLU A 137 -2.04 1.25 -6.77
C GLU A 137 -1.08 0.70 -7.84
N PHE A 138 0.17 1.13 -7.82
CA PHE A 138 1.20 0.59 -8.70
C PHE A 138 1.69 -0.79 -8.25
N CYS A 139 1.92 -1.70 -9.20
CA CYS A 139 2.48 -3.03 -8.93
C CYS A 139 4.02 -3.03 -8.75
N GLY A 140 4.63 -1.85 -8.60
CA GLY A 140 6.05 -1.71 -8.29
C GLY A 140 6.35 -2.04 -6.83
N VAL A 141 7.53 -2.59 -6.57
CA VAL A 141 7.95 -2.95 -5.20
C VAL A 141 8.34 -1.68 -4.43
N PHE A 142 7.61 -1.40 -3.36
CA PHE A 142 7.84 -0.27 -2.46
C PHE A 142 8.88 -0.61 -1.38
N GLY A 143 9.92 0.22 -1.23
CA GLY A 143 11.05 -0.08 -0.34
C GLY A 143 11.53 1.07 0.54
N ASP A 144 10.77 2.17 0.60
CA ASP A 144 11.13 3.36 1.37
C ASP A 144 10.21 3.49 2.59
N SER A 145 10.71 3.18 3.78
CA SER A 145 9.88 3.26 4.98
C SER A 145 9.46 4.68 5.34
N LYS A 146 10.27 5.70 5.04
CA LYS A 146 9.91 7.09 5.32
C LYS A 146 8.70 7.49 4.49
N LYS A 147 8.74 7.26 3.17
CA LYS A 147 7.62 7.62 2.28
C LYS A 147 6.34 6.88 2.62
N LEU A 148 6.44 5.62 3.04
CA LEU A 148 5.27 4.85 3.51
C LEU A 148 4.67 5.45 4.78
N LEU A 149 5.51 5.82 5.76
CA LEU A 149 5.06 6.48 6.98
C LEU A 149 4.47 7.86 6.71
N ASP A 150 5.09 8.65 5.83
CA ASP A 150 4.60 9.97 5.44
C ASP A 150 3.20 9.87 4.81
N ARG A 151 2.97 8.87 3.93
CA ARG A 151 1.64 8.57 3.37
C ARG A 151 0.62 8.20 4.46
N LEU A 152 0.99 7.34 5.40
CA LEU A 152 0.10 6.92 6.49
C LEU A 152 -0.25 8.08 7.44
N LYS A 153 0.74 8.90 7.82
CA LYS A 153 0.54 10.10 8.64
C LYS A 153 -0.34 11.11 7.93
N PHE A 154 -0.04 11.39 6.66
CA PHE A 154 -0.83 12.32 5.85
C PHE A 154 -2.29 11.85 5.74
N PHE A 155 -2.51 10.55 5.49
CA PHE A 155 -3.85 9.99 5.48
C PHE A 155 -4.54 10.17 6.84
N LYS A 156 -3.88 9.81 7.94
CA LYS A 156 -4.48 9.97 9.29
C LYS A 156 -4.90 11.42 9.56
N ASP A 157 -4.09 12.39 9.15
CA ASP A 157 -4.33 13.79 9.46
C ASP A 157 -5.33 14.47 8.51
N THR A 158 -5.51 13.94 7.29
CA THR A 158 -6.32 14.60 6.23
C THR A 158 -7.46 13.75 5.67
N GLY A 159 -7.44 12.44 5.89
CA GLY A 159 -8.32 11.46 5.24
C GLY A 159 -7.98 11.17 3.76
N ILE A 160 -6.92 11.78 3.22
CA ILE A 160 -6.54 11.67 1.81
C ILE A 160 -5.45 10.60 1.64
N ASN A 161 -5.74 9.57 0.85
CA ASN A 161 -4.78 8.53 0.51
C ASN A 161 -4.06 8.90 -0.80
N TRP A 162 -2.78 9.26 -0.70
CA TRP A 162 -2.00 9.74 -1.85
C TRP A 162 -0.75 8.89 -2.09
N ASP A 163 -0.59 8.40 -3.33
CA ASP A 163 0.64 7.76 -3.81
C ASP A 163 1.45 8.75 -4.66
N GLU A 164 2.61 9.15 -4.15
CA GLU A 164 3.47 10.14 -4.79
C GLU A 164 4.00 9.68 -6.16
N GLN A 165 4.01 8.38 -6.45
CA GLN A 165 4.36 7.87 -7.79
C GLN A 165 3.43 8.42 -8.87
N LYS A 166 2.17 8.71 -8.54
CA LYS A 166 1.19 9.30 -9.47
C LYS A 166 1.65 10.67 -9.95
N LYS A 167 2.25 11.50 -9.09
CA LYS A 167 2.81 12.81 -9.47
C LYS A 167 3.98 12.69 -10.43
N PHE A 168 4.85 11.71 -10.18
CA PHE A 168 6.04 11.48 -11.00
C PHE A 168 5.66 11.01 -12.42
N ILE A 169 4.70 10.09 -12.51
CA ILE A 169 4.28 9.49 -13.79
C ILE A 169 3.35 10.43 -14.55
N TYR A 170 2.47 11.15 -13.85
CA TYR A 170 1.51 12.08 -14.42
C TYR A 170 1.70 13.48 -13.80
N PRO A 171 2.62 14.30 -14.34
CA PRO A 171 2.94 15.61 -13.77
C PRO A 171 1.76 16.58 -13.69
N SER A 172 0.70 16.37 -14.48
CA SER A 172 -0.50 17.22 -14.45
C SER A 172 -1.40 16.95 -13.24
N ILE A 173 -1.32 15.76 -12.62
CA ILE A 173 -2.10 15.46 -11.42
C ILE A 173 -1.57 16.32 -10.28
N GLU A 174 -2.45 17.06 -9.64
CA GLU A 174 -2.07 17.91 -8.52
C GLU A 174 -1.79 17.06 -7.28
N ARG A 175 -0.68 17.38 -6.62
CA ARG A 175 -0.37 16.80 -5.31
C ARG A 175 -1.33 17.42 -4.29
N PRO A 176 -1.94 16.63 -3.39
CA PRO A 176 -2.74 17.16 -2.31
C PRO A 176 -1.96 18.20 -1.48
N THR A 177 -2.65 19.26 -1.08
CA THR A 177 -2.04 20.33 -0.27
C THR A 177 -1.52 19.75 1.04
N GLY A 178 -0.27 20.07 1.39
CA GLY A 178 0.37 19.62 2.63
C GLY A 178 0.99 18.22 2.57
N PHE A 179 0.96 17.53 1.43
CA PHE A 179 1.65 16.24 1.31
C PHE A 179 3.18 16.43 1.39
N PRO A 180 3.92 15.62 2.19
CA PRO A 180 5.37 15.73 2.33
C PRO A 180 6.12 15.54 1.00
N VAL A 181 7.11 16.40 0.73
CA VAL A 181 7.84 16.45 -0.56
C VAL A 181 9.30 16.01 -0.50
N ASP A 182 9.73 15.47 0.64
CA ASP A 182 11.15 15.15 0.92
C ASP A 182 11.50 13.67 0.74
#